data_AF-A0A078APD1-F1
#
_entry.id   AF-A0A078APD1-F1
#
_cell.length_a   1.000
_cell.length_b   1.000
_cell.length_c   1.000
_cell.angle_alpha   90.00
_cell.angle_beta   90.00
_cell.angle_gamma   90.00
#
_symmetry.space_group_name_H-M   'P 1'
#
loop_
_entity.id
_entity.type
_entity.pdbx_description
1 polymer ?
#
loop_
_entity_poly.entity_id
_entity_poly.type
_entity_poly.pdbx_seq_one_letter_code
_entity_poly.pdbx_strand_id
1 'polypeptide(L)'
;MNQKLIRKSKTAQMNANRCSNLIKEALLLEDTLKIKVIRHLRKKPEVRDDIYKHFNLSLDSNQKHTNIAMIGDRILADTVMGHQHGFFTIDTQPFTTKNENFMVKMSRKIEAHLLPSLSSKDPPHHEIFDKISKKELSKEIILS
;
A
#
# COMPACT_ATOMS: atom_id res chain seq x y z
N MET A 1 -21.02 -30.26 -26.62
CA MET A 1 -20.93 -28.79 -26.47
C MET A 1 -21.47 -28.32 -25.11
N ASN A 2 -20.82 -28.65 -23.97
CA ASN A 2 -21.36 -28.27 -22.65
C ASN A 2 -20.36 -28.05 -21.50
N GLN A 3 -19.12 -28.55 -21.54
CA GLN A 3 -18.19 -28.36 -20.43
C GLN A 3 -17.68 -26.91 -20.27
N LYS A 4 -17.53 -26.16 -21.38
CA LYS A 4 -17.06 -24.77 -21.37
C LYS A 4 -18.09 -23.82 -20.74
N LEU A 5 -19.38 -24.10 -20.90
CA LEU A 5 -20.47 -23.32 -20.32
C LEU A 5 -20.57 -23.55 -18.80
N ILE A 6 -20.45 -24.81 -18.35
CA ILE A 6 -20.44 -25.20 -16.94
C ILE A 6 -19.22 -24.63 -16.20
N ARG A 7 -18.04 -24.60 -16.84
CA ARG A 7 -16.85 -23.96 -16.25
C ARG A 7 -17.04 -22.45 -16.10
N LYS A 8 -17.62 -21.78 -17.11
CA LYS A 8 -17.90 -20.34 -17.03
C LYS A 8 -18.89 -19.98 -15.92
N SER A 9 -19.96 -20.77 -15.74
CA SER A 9 -20.92 -20.52 -14.65
C SER A 9 -20.32 -20.75 -13.26
N LYS A 10 -19.51 -21.80 -13.07
CA LYS A 10 -18.80 -22.05 -11.81
C LYS A 10 -17.79 -20.94 -11.47
N THR A 11 -17.00 -20.48 -12.45
CA THR A 11 -16.04 -19.38 -12.23
C THR A 11 -16.76 -18.08 -11.89
N ALA A 12 -17.88 -17.77 -12.56
CA ALA A 12 -18.67 -16.58 -12.26
C ALA A 12 -19.25 -16.63 -10.83
N GLN A 13 -19.78 -17.78 -10.42
CA GLN A 13 -20.32 -17.96 -9.07
C GLN A 13 -19.23 -17.90 -7.98
N MET A 14 -18.06 -18.48 -8.22
CA MET A 14 -16.90 -18.35 -7.34
C MET A 14 -16.45 -16.89 -7.17
N ASN A 15 -16.40 -16.13 -8.26
CA ASN A 15 -16.03 -14.72 -8.22
C ASN A 15 -17.06 -13.87 -7.46
N ALA A 16 -18.36 -14.14 -7.66
CA ALA A 16 -19.43 -13.47 -6.91
C ALA A 16 -19.33 -13.72 -5.41
N ASN A 17 -19.09 -14.97 -5.00
CA ASN A 17 -18.90 -15.35 -3.60
C ASN A 17 -17.65 -14.70 -2.99
N ARG A 18 -16.57 -14.59 -3.76
CA ARG A 18 -15.36 -13.89 -3.31
C ARG A 18 -15.62 -12.40 -3.08
N CYS A 19 -16.31 -11.73 -4.00
CA CYS A 19 -16.67 -10.32 -3.84
C CYS A 19 -17.57 -10.08 -2.64
N SER A 20 -18.58 -10.94 -2.41
CA SER A 20 -19.49 -10.78 -1.26
C SER A 20 -18.76 -10.97 0.07
N ASN A 21 -17.80 -11.88 0.16
CA ASN A 21 -16.98 -12.07 1.35
C ASN A 21 -16.08 -10.85 1.62
N LEU A 22 -15.39 -10.34 0.60
CA LEU A 22 -14.54 -9.15 0.74
C LEU A 22 -15.35 -7.92 1.21
N ILE A 23 -16.59 -7.77 0.74
CA ILE A 23 -17.46 -6.68 1.17
C ILE A 23 -17.81 -6.79 2.66
N LYS A 24 -18.11 -8.01 3.12
CA LYS A 24 -18.45 -8.29 4.53
C LYS A 24 -17.25 -8.07 5.45
N GLU A 25 -16.07 -8.55 5.05
CA GLU A 25 -14.81 -8.34 5.79
C GLU A 25 -14.50 -6.85 5.95
N ALA A 26 -14.63 -6.08 4.87
CA ALA A 26 -14.42 -4.63 4.93
C ALA A 26 -15.43 -3.94 5.86
N LEU A 27 -16.72 -4.30 5.80
CA LEU A 27 -17.73 -3.73 6.72
C LEU A 27 -17.45 -4.06 8.18
N LEU A 28 -17.01 -5.30 8.46
CA LEU A 28 -16.65 -5.73 9.81
C LEU A 28 -15.43 -4.95 10.34
N LEU A 29 -14.42 -4.74 9.49
CA LEU A 29 -13.25 -3.93 9.85
C LEU A 29 -13.63 -2.47 10.13
N GLU A 30 -14.47 -1.88 9.27
CA GLU A 30 -14.96 -0.51 9.47
C GLU A 30 -15.75 -0.38 10.77
N ASP A 31 -16.58 -1.37 11.11
CA ASP A 31 -17.35 -1.36 12.34
C ASP A 31 -16.48 -1.59 13.59
N THR A 32 -15.49 -2.50 13.50
CA THR A 32 -14.63 -2.86 14.63
C THR A 32 -13.61 -1.77 14.95
N LEU A 33 -12.91 -1.29 13.92
CA LEU A 33 -11.80 -0.34 14.08
C LEU A 33 -12.26 1.12 14.00
N LYS A 34 -13.48 1.38 13.52
CA LYS A 34 -14.00 2.73 13.21
C LYS A 34 -13.11 3.50 12.21
N ILE A 35 -12.36 2.78 11.40
CA ILE A 35 -11.49 3.31 10.33
C ILE A 35 -12.16 3.01 8.99
N LYS A 36 -12.23 4.00 8.10
CA LYS A 36 -12.79 3.81 6.74
C LYS A 36 -11.88 2.93 5.89
N VAL A 37 -12.48 2.01 5.14
CA VAL A 37 -11.77 1.12 4.23
C VAL A 37 -11.99 1.56 2.79
N ILE A 38 -10.92 1.98 2.12
CA ILE A 38 -10.95 2.34 0.70
C ILE A 38 -11.07 1.05 -0.12
N ARG A 39 -12.15 0.94 -0.89
CA ARG A 39 -12.44 -0.21 -1.74
C ARG A 39 -12.02 0.11 -3.17
N HIS A 40 -11.09 -0.66 -3.71
CA HIS A 40 -10.54 -0.43 -5.05
C HIS A 40 -10.61 -1.71 -5.89
N LEU A 41 -10.86 -1.56 -7.20
CA LEU A 41 -10.94 -2.69 -8.14
C LEU A 41 -9.56 -3.07 -8.71
N ARG A 42 -8.62 -2.13 -8.73
CA ARG A 42 -7.27 -2.30 -9.27
C ARG A 42 -6.28 -2.64 -8.16
N LYS A 43 -5.14 -3.23 -8.48
CA LYS A 43 -4.07 -3.46 -7.49
C LYS A 43 -3.23 -2.19 -7.33
N LYS A 44 -2.57 -2.04 -6.18
CA LYS A 44 -1.48 -1.04 -6.02
C LYS A 44 -0.43 -1.26 -7.12
N PRO A 45 0.10 -0.21 -7.77
CA PRO A 45 0.00 1.22 -7.41
C PRO A 45 -1.18 1.98 -8.06
N GLU A 46 -2.09 1.33 -8.79
CA GLU A 46 -3.15 1.99 -9.57
C GLU A 46 -4.37 2.46 -8.74
N VAL A 47 -4.19 2.58 -7.42
CA VAL A 47 -5.22 2.90 -6.43
C VAL A 47 -5.29 4.41 -6.15
N ARG A 48 -4.42 5.22 -6.78
CA ARG A 48 -4.33 6.67 -6.61
C ARG A 48 -5.69 7.37 -6.63
N ASP A 49 -6.50 7.11 -7.67
CA ASP A 49 -7.74 7.84 -7.88
C ASP A 49 -8.76 7.59 -6.75
N ASP A 50 -8.77 6.37 -6.18
CA ASP A 50 -9.63 6.02 -5.06
C ASP A 50 -9.20 6.72 -3.76
N ILE A 51 -7.88 6.86 -3.54
CA ILE A 51 -7.31 7.60 -2.39
C ILE A 51 -7.65 9.10 -2.50
N TYR A 52 -7.44 9.68 -3.68
CA TYR A 52 -7.70 11.10 -3.92
C TYR A 52 -9.19 11.41 -3.74
N LYS A 53 -10.07 10.55 -4.26
CA LYS A 53 -11.50 10.66 -4.04
C LYS A 53 -11.88 10.56 -2.56
N HIS A 54 -11.26 9.65 -1.80
CA HIS A 54 -11.55 9.48 -0.38
C HIS A 54 -11.21 10.73 0.44
N PHE A 55 -10.07 11.35 0.15
CA PHE A 55 -9.60 12.55 0.85
C PHE A 55 -10.00 13.87 0.18
N ASN A 56 -10.88 13.83 -0.84
CA ASN A 56 -11.29 15.00 -1.64
C ASN A 56 -10.11 15.84 -2.17
N LEU A 57 -9.07 15.16 -2.64
CA LEU A 57 -7.87 15.80 -3.18
C LEU A 57 -8.04 16.15 -4.66
N SER A 58 -7.40 17.24 -5.07
CA SER A 58 -7.26 17.56 -6.49
C SER A 58 -6.35 16.55 -7.19
N LEU A 59 -6.76 16.12 -8.39
CA LEU A 59 -5.94 15.31 -9.30
C LEU A 59 -4.90 16.13 -10.08
N ASP A 60 -4.78 17.43 -9.80
CA ASP A 60 -3.78 18.29 -10.44
C ASP A 60 -2.36 17.76 -10.16
N SER A 61 -1.61 17.50 -11.24
CA SER A 61 -0.25 16.98 -11.20
C SER A 61 0.74 17.92 -10.51
N ASN A 62 0.41 19.21 -10.37
CA ASN A 62 1.28 20.19 -9.74
C ASN A 62 1.08 20.29 -8.21
N GLN A 63 0.02 19.67 -7.67
CA GLN A 63 -0.28 19.74 -6.25
C GLN A 63 0.33 18.54 -5.51
N LYS A 64 1.34 18.80 -4.67
CA LYS A 64 1.89 17.81 -3.74
C LYS A 64 1.02 17.76 -2.48
N HIS A 65 0.60 16.56 -2.09
CA HIS A 65 -0.26 16.34 -0.93
C HIS A 65 0.57 15.90 0.27
N THR A 66 1.22 16.84 0.92
CA THR A 66 2.09 16.60 2.08
C THR A 66 1.32 16.15 3.33
N ASN A 67 0.03 16.49 3.44
CA ASN A 67 -0.76 16.14 4.62
C ASN A 67 -1.20 14.67 4.70
N ILE A 68 -0.72 13.81 3.79
CA ILE A 68 -1.07 12.39 3.74
C ILE A 68 0.16 11.57 4.04
N ALA A 69 0.01 10.64 4.99
CA ALA A 69 1.01 9.63 5.29
C ALA A 69 0.58 8.26 4.75
N MET A 70 1.52 7.54 4.16
CA MET A 70 1.37 6.15 3.75
C MET A 70 2.28 5.27 4.60
N ILE A 71 1.69 4.27 5.24
CA ILE A 71 2.38 3.37 6.16
C ILE A 71 2.22 1.95 5.62
N GLY A 72 3.32 1.22 5.46
CA GLY A 72 3.28 -0.15 4.96
C GLY A 72 4.62 -0.87 5.04
N ASP A 73 4.61 -2.18 4.84
CA ASP A 73 5.78 -3.06 4.91
C ASP A 73 6.36 -3.44 3.53
N ARG A 74 5.80 -2.87 2.46
CA ARG A 74 6.19 -3.18 1.09
C ARG A 74 6.68 -1.94 0.38
N ILE A 75 7.98 -1.87 0.17
CA ILE A 75 8.60 -0.67 -0.41
C ILE A 75 8.07 -0.39 -1.83
N LEU A 76 7.88 -1.40 -2.68
CA LEU A 76 7.37 -1.17 -4.05
C LEU A 76 5.91 -0.75 -4.13
N ALA A 77 5.09 -1.17 -3.18
CA ALA A 77 3.66 -0.91 -3.22
C ALA A 77 3.30 0.34 -2.42
N ASP A 78 3.87 0.49 -1.23
CA ASP A 78 3.49 1.51 -0.28
C ASP A 78 4.41 2.72 -0.40
N THR A 79 5.72 2.53 -0.22
CA THR A 79 6.70 3.63 -0.26
C THR A 79 6.81 4.26 -1.65
N VAL A 80 6.95 3.46 -2.71
CA VAL A 80 7.07 3.99 -4.08
C VAL A 80 5.80 4.72 -4.52
N MET A 81 4.61 4.21 -4.16
CA MET A 81 3.35 4.86 -4.48
C MET A 81 3.22 6.19 -3.72
N GLY A 82 3.57 6.21 -2.43
CA GLY A 82 3.57 7.44 -1.64
C GLY A 82 4.55 8.49 -2.20
N HIS A 83 5.78 8.10 -2.53
CA HIS A 83 6.77 9.00 -3.15
C HIS A 83 6.27 9.58 -4.47
N GLN A 84 5.59 8.78 -5.30
CA GLN A 84 5.01 9.24 -6.57
C GLN A 84 3.90 10.28 -6.39
N HIS A 85 3.24 10.31 -5.23
CA HIS A 85 2.15 11.25 -4.95
C HIS A 85 2.53 12.37 -3.99
N GLY A 86 3.79 12.43 -3.56
CA GLY A 86 4.24 13.47 -2.62
C GLY A 86 3.81 13.21 -1.17
N PHE A 87 3.36 11.98 -0.85
CA PHE A 87 2.94 11.60 0.49
C PHE A 87 4.16 11.36 1.39
N PHE A 88 3.98 11.58 2.69
CA PHE A 88 4.93 11.11 3.69
C PHE A 88 4.87 9.59 3.79
N THR A 89 6.00 8.88 3.75
CA THR A 89 5.99 7.40 3.75
C THR A 89 6.74 6.86 4.96
N ILE A 90 6.13 5.92 5.67
CA ILE A 90 6.75 5.16 6.76
C ILE A 90 6.83 3.70 6.32
N ASP A 91 8.05 3.21 6.14
CA ASP A 91 8.32 1.80 5.89
C ASP A 91 8.42 1.05 7.23
N THR A 92 7.59 0.02 7.40
CA THR A 92 7.56 -0.79 8.63
C THR A 92 8.12 -2.17 8.37
N GLN A 93 8.96 -2.68 9.28
CA GLN A 93 9.41 -4.06 9.17
C GLN A 93 8.23 -5.04 9.36
N PRO A 94 8.12 -6.09 8.53
CA PRO A 94 7.03 -7.05 8.64
C PRO A 94 7.11 -7.81 9.97
N PHE A 95 5.97 -7.93 10.67
CA PHE A 95 5.89 -8.61 11.97
C PHE A 95 6.31 -10.08 11.92
N THR A 96 6.10 -10.76 10.78
CA THR A 96 6.55 -12.14 10.56
C THR A 96 6.76 -12.41 9.09
N THR A 97 7.79 -13.18 8.77
CA THR A 97 8.07 -13.70 7.42
C THR A 97 7.78 -15.21 7.33
N LYS A 98 7.28 -15.80 8.43
CA LYS A 98 6.96 -17.23 8.50
C LYS A 98 5.70 -17.50 7.67
N ASN A 99 5.76 -18.51 6.82
CA ASN A 99 4.68 -18.97 5.93
C ASN A 99 4.34 -18.09 4.72
N GLU A 100 5.21 -17.17 4.31
CA GLU A 100 5.00 -16.41 3.08
C GLU A 100 5.26 -17.25 1.82
N ASN A 101 4.46 -16.99 0.78
CA ASN A 101 4.62 -17.61 -0.53
C ASN A 101 6.00 -17.26 -1.11
N PHE A 102 6.63 -18.22 -1.81
CA PHE A 102 7.99 -18.09 -2.34
C PHE A 102 8.16 -16.83 -3.21
N MET A 103 7.13 -16.50 -4.00
CA MET A 103 7.11 -15.28 -4.83
C MET A 103 7.21 -13.99 -4.02
N VAL A 104 6.58 -13.94 -2.83
CA VAL A 104 6.63 -12.78 -1.94
C VAL A 104 8.05 -12.62 -1.36
N LYS A 105 8.66 -13.73 -0.94
CA LYS A 105 10.05 -13.73 -0.46
C LYS A 105 11.04 -13.28 -1.54
N MET A 106 10.85 -13.71 -2.79
CA MET A 106 11.68 -13.25 -3.91
C MET A 106 11.48 -11.77 -4.20
N SER A 107 10.24 -11.28 -4.18
CA SER A 107 10.00 -9.84 -4.36
C SER A 107 10.75 -9.01 -3.32
N ARG A 108 10.71 -9.39 -2.04
CA ARG A 108 11.45 -8.69 -0.97
C ARG A 108 12.98 -8.73 -1.16
N LYS A 109 13.52 -9.83 -1.67
CA LYS A 109 14.96 -9.91 -1.97
C LYS A 109 15.35 -9.01 -3.13
N ILE A 110 14.54 -8.98 -4.18
CA ILE A 110 14.75 -8.09 -5.33
C ILE A 110 14.65 -6.63 -4.86
N GLU A 111 13.65 -6.32 -4.04
CA GLU A 111 13.47 -5.01 -3.42
C GLU A 111 14.73 -4.58 -2.66
N ALA A 112 15.18 -5.39 -1.70
CA ALA A 112 16.37 -5.09 -0.91
C ALA A 112 17.64 -4.89 -1.75
N HIS A 113 17.72 -5.56 -2.91
CA HIS A 113 18.89 -5.46 -3.79
C HIS A 113 18.81 -4.31 -4.81
N LEU A 114 17.61 -4.03 -5.33
CA LEU A 114 17.39 -3.07 -6.43
C LEU A 114 17.12 -1.65 -5.92
N LEU A 115 16.45 -1.51 -4.77
CA LEU A 115 16.09 -0.19 -4.22
C LEU A 115 17.28 0.71 -3.87
N PRO A 116 18.41 0.21 -3.34
CA PRO A 116 19.61 1.03 -3.13
C PRO A 116 20.14 1.66 -4.44
N SER A 117 19.88 1.01 -5.58
CA SER A 117 20.31 1.48 -6.91
C SER A 117 19.28 2.39 -7.58
N LEU A 118 18.01 2.40 -7.13
CA LEU A 118 16.91 3.13 -7.73
C LEU A 118 16.58 4.44 -6.99
N SER A 119 17.57 5.02 -6.30
CA SER A 119 17.53 6.31 -5.58
C SER A 119 17.04 7.53 -6.42
N SER A 120 16.56 7.33 -7.64
CA SER A 120 16.07 8.36 -8.56
C SER A 120 14.70 8.96 -8.18
N LYS A 121 14.13 8.57 -7.03
CA LYS A 121 13.02 9.30 -6.40
C LYS A 121 13.32 9.43 -4.92
N ASP A 122 14.27 10.31 -4.61
CA ASP A 122 14.43 10.80 -3.24
C ASP A 122 13.04 11.13 -2.67
N PRO A 123 12.76 10.69 -1.43
CA PRO A 123 11.49 10.98 -0.80
C PRO A 123 11.22 12.49 -0.87
N PRO A 124 9.98 12.90 -1.18
CA PRO A 124 9.64 14.32 -1.21
C PRO A 124 10.03 14.95 0.13
N HIS A 125 10.76 16.06 0.09
CA HIS A 125 11.12 16.78 1.29
C HIS A 125 9.85 17.14 2.07
N HIS A 126 9.82 16.78 3.36
CA HIS A 126 8.67 16.98 4.21
C HIS A 126 9.05 17.82 5.42
N GLU A 127 8.28 18.88 5.71
CA GLU A 127 8.54 19.81 6.82
C GLU A 127 8.61 19.13 8.20
N ILE A 128 8.05 17.92 8.31
CA ILE A 128 8.15 17.08 9.52
C ILE A 128 9.61 16.76 9.82
N PHE A 129 10.44 16.52 8.80
CA PHE A 129 11.87 16.22 8.99
C PHE A 129 12.68 17.45 9.41
N ASP A 130 12.24 18.66 9.11
CA ASP A 130 12.88 19.89 9.61
C ASP A 130 12.65 20.07 11.11
N LYS A 131 11.51 19.60 11.61
CA LYS A 131 11.13 19.70 13.03
C LYS A 131 11.75 18.62 13.88
N ILE A 132 12.10 17.47 13.30
CA ILE A 132 12.74 16.37 14.02
C ILE A 132 14.25 16.64 14.06
N SER A 133 14.79 16.93 15.25
CA SER A 133 16.22 17.07 15.44
C SER A 133 16.92 15.75 15.06
N LYS A 134 17.92 15.80 14.17
CA LYS A 134 18.72 14.63 13.74
C LYS A 134 19.28 13.81 14.92
N LYS A 135 19.35 14.38 16.12
CA LYS A 135 19.82 13.76 17.36
C LYS A 135 18.81 12.82 18.03
N GLU A 136 17.52 12.89 17.67
CA GLU A 136 16.46 12.00 18.17
C GLU A 136 16.32 10.75 17.28
N LEU A 137 16.35 10.93 15.96
CA LEU A 137 16.27 9.84 14.97
C LEU A 137 17.39 8.79 15.12
N SER A 138 18.60 9.19 15.52
CA SER A 138 19.73 8.26 15.66
C SER A 138 19.71 7.45 16.96
N LYS A 139 18.91 7.84 17.96
CA LYS A 139 18.83 7.12 19.25
C LYS A 139 17.93 5.88 19.18
N GLU A 140 16.89 5.89 18.35
CA GLU A 140 15.96 4.75 18.25
C GLU A 140 16.50 3.64 17.34
N ILE A 141 17.32 3.96 16.34
CA ILE A 141 17.87 2.96 15.39
C ILE A 141 18.93 2.04 16.04
N ILE A 142 19.54 2.46 17.15
CA ILE A 142 20.64 1.71 17.81
C ILE A 142 20.13 0.78 18.94
N LEU A 143 18.84 0.85 19.31
CA LEU A 143 18.28 0.13 20.45
C LEU A 143 17.30 -1.02 20.11
N SER A 144 17.17 -1.41 18.84
CA SER A 144 16.37 -2.56 18.40
C SER A 144 17.21 -3.68 17.78
#